data_AF-A0A354FCD8-F1
#
_entry.id   AF-A0A354FCD8-F1
#
_cell.length_a   1.000
_cell.length_b   1.000
_cell.length_c   1.000
_cell.angle_alpha   90.00
_cell.angle_beta   90.00
_cell.angle_gamma   90.00
#
_symmetry.space_group_name_H-M   'P 1'
#
loop_
_entity.id
_entity.type
_entity.pdbx_description
1 polymer ?
#
loop_
_entity_poly.entity_id
_entity_poly.type
_entity_poly.pdbx_seq_one_letter_code
_entity_poly.pdbx_strand_id
1 'polypeptide(L)'
;HLEVARQRVARLMGAGQKNVIFTSGGTEADNLAIVGTALSYRERGRHIITSTIEHHAVLDTCHMLSHNGFDVTFLPVDEDGGVDPDDVRKAIRGDTILITIMHANNE
;
A
#
# COMPACT_ATOMS: atom_id res chain seq x y z
N HIS A 1 -19.93 16.85 -14.17
CA HIS A 1 -20.29 15.83 -13.17
C HIS A 1 -19.08 15.23 -12.46
N LEU A 2 -18.09 14.71 -13.19
CA LEU A 2 -16.91 14.06 -12.59
C LEU A 2 -16.10 14.97 -11.65
N GLU A 3 -15.89 16.24 -12.02
CA GLU A 3 -15.10 17.15 -11.19
C GLU A 3 -15.80 17.52 -9.88
N VAL A 4 -17.13 17.64 -9.91
CA VAL A 4 -17.94 17.85 -8.69
C VAL A 4 -17.87 16.62 -7.77
N ALA A 5 -17.89 15.41 -8.33
CA ALA A 5 -17.72 14.18 -7.56
C ALA A 5 -16.32 14.13 -6.91
N ARG A 6 -15.27 14.46 -7.66
CA ARG A 6 -13.89 14.54 -7.16
C ARG A 6 -13.76 15.53 -6.02
N GLN A 7 -14.33 16.72 -6.16
CA GLN A 7 -14.32 17.73 -5.11
C GLN A 7 -14.99 17.23 -3.82
N ARG A 8 -16.12 16.51 -3.93
CA ARG A 8 -16.83 15.95 -2.77
C ARG A 8 -16.02 14.88 -2.05
N VAL A 9 -15.44 13.93 -2.80
CA VAL A 9 -14.59 12.88 -2.25
C VAL A 9 -13.34 13.47 -1.60
N ALA A 10 -12.66 14.40 -2.28
CA ALA A 10 -11.48 15.08 -1.75
C ALA A 10 -11.78 15.79 -0.41
N ARG A 11 -12.93 16.49 -0.32
CA ARG A 11 -13.36 17.14 0.93
C ARG A 11 -13.61 16.13 2.05
N LEU A 12 -14.24 14.99 1.75
CA LEU A 12 -14.52 13.95 2.74
C LEU A 12 -13.22 13.35 3.30
N MET A 13 -12.22 13.16 2.44
CA MET A 13 -10.92 12.57 2.79
C MET A 13 -9.90 13.59 3.31
N GLY A 14 -10.25 14.88 3.41
CA GLY A 14 -9.30 15.94 3.76
C GLY A 14 -8.16 16.14 2.75
N ALA A 15 -8.34 15.70 1.50
CA ALA A 15 -7.34 15.73 0.44
C ALA A 15 -7.56 16.89 -0.55
N GLY A 16 -6.51 17.24 -1.31
CA GLY A 16 -6.64 18.14 -2.46
C GLY A 16 -7.33 17.43 -3.63
N GLN A 17 -8.11 18.17 -4.44
CA GLN A 17 -8.83 17.58 -5.58
C GLN A 17 -7.91 16.83 -6.55
N LYS A 18 -6.71 17.39 -6.82
CA LYS A 18 -5.71 16.79 -7.69
C LYS A 18 -5.13 15.46 -7.16
N ASN A 19 -5.35 15.14 -5.88
CA ASN A 19 -4.89 13.90 -5.25
C ASN A 19 -5.95 12.78 -5.28
N VAL A 20 -7.07 12.99 -5.97
CA VAL A 20 -8.13 11.99 -6.13
C VAL A 20 -8.19 11.51 -7.57
N ILE A 21 -7.81 10.25 -7.76
CA ILE A 21 -7.88 9.51 -9.03
C ILE A 21 -9.02 8.50 -8.90
N PHE A 22 -9.91 8.45 -9.88
CA PHE A 22 -10.93 7.39 -9.95
C PHE A 22 -10.39 6.24 -10.79
N THR A 23 -10.37 5.05 -10.20
CA THR A 23 -10.05 3.78 -10.85
C THR A 23 -11.33 2.98 -11.09
N SER A 24 -11.23 1.82 -11.74
CA SER A 24 -12.33 0.87 -11.92
C SER A 24 -12.71 0.10 -10.65
N GLY A 25 -11.85 0.09 -9.63
CA GLY A 25 -12.11 -0.58 -8.35
C GLY A 25 -10.91 -0.57 -7.39
N GLY A 26 -11.07 -1.23 -6.23
CA GLY A 26 -10.05 -1.33 -5.17
C GLY A 26 -8.79 -2.03 -5.64
N THR A 27 -8.91 -3.20 -6.29
CA THR A 27 -7.77 -3.95 -6.84
C THR A 27 -6.90 -3.12 -7.78
N GLU A 28 -7.50 -2.31 -8.66
CA GLU A 28 -6.74 -1.43 -9.55
C GLU A 28 -6.08 -0.27 -8.77
N ALA A 29 -6.77 0.28 -7.78
CA ALA A 29 -6.22 1.35 -6.93
C ALA A 29 -5.01 0.87 -6.11
N ASP A 30 -5.10 -0.30 -5.49
CA ASP A 30 -4.01 -0.89 -4.69
C ASP A 30 -2.79 -1.17 -5.58
N ASN A 31 -3.01 -1.81 -6.73
CA ASN A 31 -1.95 -2.05 -7.71
C ASN A 31 -1.28 -0.75 -8.18
N LEU A 32 -2.08 0.26 -8.53
CA LEU A 32 -1.56 1.54 -8.99
C LEU A 32 -0.70 2.21 -7.90
N ALA A 33 -1.16 2.21 -6.66
CA ALA A 33 -0.44 2.81 -5.54
C ALA A 33 0.87 2.05 -5.24
N ILE A 34 0.82 0.73 -5.13
CA ILE A 34 1.96 -0.10 -4.73
C ILE A 34 3.01 -0.15 -5.86
N VAL A 35 2.62 -0.55 -7.07
CA VAL A 35 3.53 -0.66 -8.21
C VAL A 35 4.07 0.71 -8.62
N GLY A 36 3.21 1.73 -8.67
CA GLY A 36 3.59 3.09 -9.01
C GLY A 36 4.65 3.64 -8.04
N THR A 37 4.47 3.42 -6.74
CA THR A 37 5.42 3.84 -5.71
C THR A 37 6.72 3.04 -5.81
N ALA A 38 6.64 1.71 -5.90
CA ALA A 38 7.79 0.83 -5.97
C ALA A 38 8.71 1.17 -7.16
N LEU A 39 8.13 1.36 -8.35
CA LEU A 39 8.89 1.71 -9.55
C LEU A 39 9.46 3.12 -9.49
N SER A 40 8.70 4.10 -8.96
CA SER A 40 9.16 5.49 -8.87
C SER A 40 10.34 5.67 -7.93
N TYR A 41 10.43 4.85 -6.88
CA TYR A 41 11.50 4.92 -5.88
C TYR A 41 12.58 3.83 -6.03
N ARG A 42 12.53 3.02 -7.09
CA ARG A 42 13.43 1.87 -7.31
C ARG A 42 14.92 2.21 -7.21
N GLU A 43 15.31 3.41 -7.63
CA GLU A 43 16.71 3.88 -7.57
C GLU A 43 17.14 4.31 -6.16
N ARG A 44 16.20 4.60 -5.27
CA ARG A 44 16.46 4.97 -3.87
C ARG A 44 16.53 3.76 -2.94
N GLY A 45 15.83 2.69 -3.29
CA GLY A 45 15.75 1.49 -2.49
C GLY A 45 14.80 0.48 -3.12
N ARG A 46 14.75 -0.71 -2.55
CA ARG A 46 13.94 -1.81 -3.07
C ARG A 46 13.18 -2.56 -1.99
N HIS A 47 13.16 -2.03 -0.77
CA HIS A 47 12.51 -2.68 0.36
C HIS A 47 11.08 -2.18 0.56
N ILE A 48 10.15 -3.13 0.69
CA ILE A 48 8.72 -2.90 0.92
C ILE A 48 8.32 -3.67 2.18
N ILE A 49 7.47 -3.07 3.01
CA ILE A 49 6.92 -3.70 4.21
C ILE A 49 5.41 -3.82 4.04
N THR A 50 4.87 -5.00 4.33
CA THR A 50 3.43 -5.30 4.29
C THR A 50 3.06 -6.30 5.40
N SER A 51 1.77 -6.58 5.61
CA SER A 51 1.32 -7.63 6.54
C SER A 51 0.99 -8.95 5.81
N THR A 52 0.90 -10.05 6.55
CA THR A 52 0.49 -11.37 6.01
C THR A 52 -1.02 -11.52 5.79
N ILE A 53 -1.83 -10.58 6.30
CA ILE A 53 -3.30 -10.64 6.25
C ILE A 53 -3.90 -9.61 5.28
N GLU A 54 -3.10 -9.09 4.36
CA GLU A 54 -3.61 -8.15 3.38
C GLU A 54 -4.56 -8.84 2.40
N HIS A 55 -5.49 -8.08 1.81
CA HIS A 55 -6.35 -8.56 0.73
C HIS A 55 -5.49 -9.08 -0.44
N HIS A 56 -5.97 -10.10 -1.16
CA HIS A 56 -5.25 -10.73 -2.28
C HIS A 56 -4.65 -9.73 -3.29
N ALA A 57 -5.35 -8.63 -3.57
CA ALA A 57 -4.84 -7.58 -4.47
C ALA A 57 -3.51 -6.95 -4.02
N VAL A 58 -3.23 -6.90 -2.71
CA VAL A 58 -1.97 -6.38 -2.17
C VAL A 58 -0.93 -7.49 -2.10
N LEU A 59 -1.30 -8.68 -1.61
CA LEU A 59 -0.40 -9.82 -1.48
C LEU A 59 0.17 -10.26 -2.85
N ASP A 60 -0.69 -10.43 -3.85
CA ASP A 60 -0.28 -10.85 -5.19
C ASP A 60 0.66 -9.83 -5.83
N THR A 61 0.38 -8.54 -5.64
CA THR A 61 1.22 -7.44 -6.13
C THR A 61 2.58 -7.41 -5.43
N CYS A 62 2.61 -7.61 -4.12
CA CYS A 62 3.85 -7.69 -3.36
C CYS A 62 4.69 -8.90 -3.78
N HIS A 63 4.06 -10.07 -3.95
CA HIS A 63 4.74 -11.26 -4.47
C HIS A 63 5.28 -11.04 -5.88
N MET A 64 4.50 -10.42 -6.78
CA MET A 64 4.98 -10.05 -8.11
C MET A 64 6.20 -9.12 -8.03
N LEU A 65 6.20 -8.13 -7.13
CA LEU A 65 7.35 -7.24 -6.93
C LEU A 65 8.57 -7.99 -6.37
N SER A 66 8.39 -8.96 -5.47
CA SER A 66 9.47 -9.84 -5.01
C SER A 66 10.15 -10.55 -6.18
N HIS A 67 9.36 -11.12 -7.10
CA HIS A 67 9.90 -11.76 -8.32
C HIS A 67 10.60 -10.77 -9.26
N ASN A 68 10.27 -9.47 -9.18
CA ASN A 68 10.89 -8.39 -9.95
C ASN A 68 12.08 -7.71 -9.24
N GLY A 69 12.60 -8.36 -8.19
CA GLY A 69 13.83 -7.94 -7.51
C GLY A 69 13.63 -6.83 -6.46
N PHE A 70 12.41 -6.68 -5.95
CA PHE A 70 12.15 -5.99 -4.68
C PHE A 70 12.28 -6.97 -3.51
N ASP A 71 12.66 -6.45 -2.36
CA ASP A 71 12.70 -7.21 -1.11
C ASP A 71 11.46 -6.85 -0.30
N VAL A 72 10.66 -7.86 0.07
CA VAL A 72 9.37 -7.63 0.73
C VAL A 72 9.38 -8.31 2.09
N THR A 73 9.25 -7.51 3.14
CA THR A 73 9.04 -8.00 4.50
C THR A 73 7.55 -8.13 4.77
N PHE A 74 7.11 -9.36 5.04
CA PHE A 74 5.75 -9.65 5.51
C PHE A 74 5.75 -9.72 7.04
N LEU A 75 5.09 -8.77 7.67
CA LEU A 75 4.94 -8.69 9.12
C LEU A 75 3.88 -9.69 9.60
N PRO A 76 4.13 -10.38 10.73
CA PRO A 76 3.11 -11.17 11.39
C PRO A 76 2.01 -10.27 11.95
N VAL A 77 0.92 -10.90 12.35
CA VAL A 77 -0.15 -10.26 13.12
C VAL A 77 -0.36 -10.98 14.44
N ASP A 78 -0.94 -10.27 15.40
CA ASP A 78 -1.37 -10.84 16.67
C ASP A 78 -2.66 -11.67 16.54
N GLU A 79 -3.16 -12.19 17.66
CA GLU A 79 -4.37 -13.02 17.72
C GLU A 79 -5.64 -12.26 17.30
N ASP A 80 -5.64 -10.93 17.37
CA ASP A 80 -6.73 -10.06 16.96
C ASP A 80 -6.58 -9.60 15.49
N GLY A 81 -5.55 -10.07 14.78
CA GLY A 81 -5.24 -9.67 13.41
C GLY A 81 -4.62 -8.28 13.30
N GLY A 82 -4.10 -7.73 14.40
CA GLY A 82 -3.40 -6.45 14.45
C GLY A 82 -1.93 -6.58 14.05
N VAL A 83 -1.43 -5.61 13.27
CA VAL A 83 0.02 -5.44 13.05
C VAL A 83 0.59 -4.60 14.19
N ASP A 84 1.58 -5.14 14.91
CA ASP A 84 2.27 -4.40 15.97
C ASP A 84 3.09 -3.23 15.35
N PRO A 85 2.83 -1.97 15.75
CA PRO A 85 3.63 -0.82 15.31
C PRO A 85 5.14 -0.95 15.59
N ASP A 86 5.54 -1.69 16.63
CA ASP A 86 6.95 -1.92 16.92
C ASP A 86 7.59 -2.90 15.94
N ASP A 87 6.84 -3.85 15.37
CA ASP A 87 7.35 -4.72 14.32
C ASP A 87 7.52 -3.97 13.00
N VAL A 88 6.61 -3.04 12.69
CA VAL A 88 6.81 -2.09 11.58
C VAL A 88 8.08 -1.29 11.81
N ARG A 89 8.28 -0.72 13.01
CA ARG A 89 9.47 0.08 13.34
C ARG A 89 10.76 -0.70 13.17
N LYS A 90 10.82 -1.95 13.65
CA LYS A 90 12.00 -2.83 13.55
C LYS A 90 12.30 -3.23 12.11
N ALA A 91 11.27 -3.37 11.27
CA ALA A 91 11.41 -3.73 9.87
C ALA A 91 11.89 -2.57 9.00
N ILE A 92 11.76 -1.31 9.43
CA ILE A 92 12.24 -0.16 8.65
C ILE A 92 13.77 -0.20 8.53
N ARG A 93 14.22 -0.19 7.27
CA ARG A 93 15.62 -0.10 6.84
C ARG A 93 15.88 1.18 6.06
N GLY A 94 17.16 1.54 5.88
CA GLY A 94 17.57 2.71 5.11
C GLY A 94 17.18 2.70 3.62
N ASP A 95 16.85 1.52 3.06
CA ASP A 95 16.40 1.31 1.68
C ASP A 95 14.88 1.06 1.56
N THR A 96 14.11 1.30 2.64
CA THR A 96 12.65 1.14 2.65
C THR A 96 11.99 2.26 1.87
N ILE A 97 11.22 1.89 0.84
CA ILE A 97 10.56 2.83 -0.06
C ILE A 97 9.04 2.86 0.09
N LEU A 98 8.45 1.83 0.68
CA LEU A 98 7.01 1.70 0.87
C LEU A 98 6.68 0.85 2.10
N ILE A 99 5.70 1.31 2.86
CA ILE A 99 5.00 0.52 3.87
C ILE A 99 3.53 0.54 3.46
N THR A 100 2.92 -0.63 3.25
CA THR A 100 1.52 -0.77 2.85
C THR A 100 0.83 -1.70 3.84
N ILE A 101 -0.21 -1.20 4.52
CA ILE A 101 -0.96 -1.94 5.54
C ILE A 101 -2.44 -1.58 5.37
N MET A 102 -3.32 -2.57 5.31
CA MET A 102 -4.76 -2.33 5.23
C MET A 102 -5.28 -1.61 6.47
N HIS A 103 -6.28 -0.76 6.28
CA HIS A 103 -6.86 0.00 7.40
C HIS A 103 -7.76 -0.86 8.30
N ALA A 104 -8.45 -1.84 7.72
CA ALA A 104 -9.30 -2.78 8.43
C ALA A 104 -9.34 -4.08 7.63
N ASN A 105 -9.23 -5.21 8.33
CA ASN A 105 -9.36 -6.51 7.70
C ASN A 105 -10.85 -6.85 7.50
N ASN A 106 -11.19 -7.21 6.27
CA ASN A 106 -12.53 -7.55 5.82
C ASN A 106 -12.61 -8.95 5.21
N GLU A 107 -11.52 -9.71 5.24
CA GLU A 107 -11.47 -11.14 4.86
C GLU A 107 -11.76 -12.06 6.05
#